data_AF-A0A166A0U9-F1
#
_entry.id   AF-A0A166A0U9-F1
#
_cell.length_a   1.000
_cell.length_b   1.000
_cell.length_c   1.000
_cell.angle_alpha   90.00
_cell.angle_beta   90.00
_cell.angle_gamma   90.00
#
_symmetry.space_group_name_H-M   'P 1'
#
loop_
_entity.id
_entity.type
_entity.pdbx_description
1 polymer ?
#
loop_
_entity_poly.entity_id
_entity_poly.type
_entity_poly.pdbx_seq_one_letter_code
_entity_poly.pdbx_strand_id
1 'polypeptide(L)'
;MNKLFRSPAVDWPFKFAQKLERAQDERLKQFYSQPLPAPDTPLSEVMFLALDFETTGLNPSKDGIITIGLVPFTLNRIYLRKARHWTLRPRQKLEEESVVIHGITHNDIIDAPDLDEVLDEVLQAMASHIPVVHYRRIERDFLNNALKVRLNEGIEFPVLDTLEIESQIQNKLAGGLWNKLKGKKPGSVRLGQSRRRYHLPDYTPHHALTDAIATAELLQAQVAHHFAPDIPLKNFWL
;
A
#
# COMPACT_ATOMS: atom_id res chain seq x y z
N MET A 1 20.43 23.22 0.48
CA MET A 1 20.74 22.17 1.48
C MET A 1 19.85 22.34 2.70
N ASN A 2 18.86 21.48 2.90
CA ASN A 2 18.18 21.33 4.19
C ASN A 2 18.01 19.82 4.43
N LYS A 3 19.10 19.19 4.90
CA LYS A 3 19.20 17.78 5.33
C LYS A 3 19.01 17.68 6.86
N LEU A 4 18.15 18.50 7.44
CA LEU A 4 17.92 18.49 8.88
C LEU A 4 16.61 17.77 9.13
N PHE A 5 16.73 16.53 9.64
CA PHE A 5 15.68 15.63 10.11
C PHE A 5 14.86 14.91 9.03
N ARG A 6 15.52 14.06 8.22
CA ARG A 6 14.87 12.82 7.79
C ARG A 6 15.15 11.78 8.87
N SER A 7 14.12 11.12 9.39
CA SER A 7 14.31 9.90 10.19
C SER A 7 15.22 8.95 9.42
N PRO A 8 16.15 8.23 10.08
CA PRO A 8 16.98 7.25 9.39
C PRO A 8 16.08 6.30 8.62
N ALA A 9 16.35 6.14 7.33
CA ALA A 9 15.61 5.20 6.50
C ALA A 9 15.71 3.80 7.11
N VAL A 10 14.59 3.08 7.16
CA VAL A 10 14.58 1.71 7.69
C VAL A 10 15.50 0.84 6.83
N ASP A 11 16.40 0.11 7.47
CA ASP A 11 17.25 -0.88 6.79
C ASP A 11 16.41 -2.15 6.54
N TRP A 12 15.64 -2.11 5.46
CA TRP A 12 14.78 -3.20 5.04
C TRP A 12 15.53 -4.49 4.71
N PRO A 13 16.68 -4.48 4.01
CA PRO A 13 17.49 -5.69 3.83
C PRO A 13 17.89 -6.35 5.16
N PHE A 14 18.40 -5.59 6.13
CA PHE A 14 18.74 -6.13 7.45
C PHE A 14 17.51 -6.69 8.17
N LYS A 15 16.39 -5.96 8.11
CA LYS A 15 15.14 -6.38 8.76
C LYS A 15 14.56 -7.64 8.13
N PHE A 16 14.63 -7.80 6.81
CA PHE A 16 14.21 -9.02 6.10
C PHE A 16 15.08 -10.21 6.50
N ALA A 17 16.39 -10.04 6.58
CA ALA A 17 17.28 -11.10 7.07
C ALA A 17 16.93 -11.54 8.50
N GLN A 18 16.72 -10.59 9.41
CA GLN A 18 16.30 -10.90 10.79
C GLN A 18 14.93 -11.58 10.85
N LYS A 19 13.99 -11.20 9.97
CA LYS A 19 12.66 -11.83 9.89
C LYS A 19 12.74 -13.25 9.35
N LEU A 20 13.57 -13.49 8.32
CA LEU A 20 13.81 -14.80 7.75
C LEU A 20 14.37 -15.78 8.81
N GLU A 21 15.33 -15.35 9.62
CA GLU A 21 15.91 -16.17 10.69
C GLU A 21 14.89 -16.57 11.77
N ARG A 22 13.87 -15.74 12.00
CA ARG A 22 12.88 -15.91 13.08
C ARG A 22 11.59 -16.58 12.63
N ALA A 23 11.24 -16.46 11.36
CA ALA A 23 9.99 -16.99 10.81
C ALA A 23 9.90 -18.51 11.04
N GLN A 24 8.76 -19.01 11.52
CA GLN A 24 8.52 -20.46 11.63
C GLN A 24 7.62 -20.94 10.50
N ASP A 25 6.62 -20.16 10.10
CA ASP A 25 5.76 -20.46 8.94
C ASP A 25 6.55 -20.46 7.62
N GLU A 26 6.41 -21.54 6.84
CA GLU A 26 7.17 -21.73 5.60
C GLU A 26 6.84 -20.67 4.52
N ARG A 27 5.60 -20.18 4.47
CA ARG A 27 5.21 -19.13 3.50
C ARG A 27 5.88 -17.80 3.84
N LEU A 28 6.02 -17.50 5.13
CA LEU A 28 6.77 -16.33 5.60
C LEU A 28 8.27 -16.48 5.36
N LYS A 29 8.86 -17.67 5.57
CA LYS A 29 10.26 -17.93 5.19
C LYS A 29 10.46 -17.70 3.70
N GLN A 30 9.57 -18.23 2.85
CA GLN A 30 9.63 -18.02 1.40
C GLN A 30 9.53 -16.54 1.04
N PHE A 31 8.60 -15.80 1.65
CA PHE A 31 8.45 -14.36 1.46
C PHE A 31 9.73 -13.58 1.81
N TYR A 32 10.29 -13.79 3.01
CA TYR A 32 11.48 -13.07 3.48
C TYR A 32 12.78 -13.53 2.80
N SER A 33 12.80 -14.73 2.21
CA SER A 33 13.94 -15.22 1.43
C SER A 33 14.11 -14.50 0.09
N GLN A 34 13.05 -13.83 -0.40
CA GLN A 34 13.13 -13.09 -1.65
C GLN A 34 13.95 -11.81 -1.47
N PRO A 35 14.89 -11.52 -2.40
CA PRO A 35 15.70 -10.32 -2.31
C PRO A 35 14.86 -9.07 -2.50
N LEU A 36 15.17 -8.04 -1.72
CA LEU A 36 14.70 -6.67 -1.95
C LEU A 36 15.67 -5.92 -2.86
N PRO A 37 15.20 -4.95 -3.65
CA PRO A 37 16.07 -3.97 -4.29
C PRO A 37 16.99 -3.29 -3.26
N ALA A 38 18.21 -2.98 -3.67
CA ALA A 38 19.15 -2.25 -2.82
C ALA A 38 18.58 -0.86 -2.45
N PRO A 39 18.90 -0.29 -1.27
CA PRO A 39 18.40 1.02 -0.85
C PRO A 39 18.67 2.15 -1.85
N ASP A 40 19.77 2.06 -2.59
CA ASP A 40 20.21 3.04 -3.58
C ASP A 40 19.67 2.77 -5.00
N THR A 41 18.83 1.75 -5.18
CA THR A 41 18.19 1.47 -6.47
C THR A 41 17.37 2.68 -6.94
N PRO A 42 17.57 3.17 -8.17
CA PRO A 42 16.72 4.18 -8.80
C PRO A 42 15.24 3.79 -8.81
N LEU A 43 14.30 4.71 -8.51
CA LEU A 43 12.86 4.39 -8.60
C LEU A 43 12.45 3.88 -10.00
N SER A 44 13.11 4.33 -11.06
CA SER A 44 12.88 3.84 -12.43
C SER A 44 13.21 2.37 -12.67
N GLU A 45 14.04 1.77 -11.81
CA GLU A 45 14.49 0.38 -11.91
C GLU A 45 13.70 -0.54 -10.97
N VAL A 46 12.82 0.01 -10.13
CA VAL A 46 12.06 -0.77 -9.15
C VAL A 46 10.80 -1.36 -9.78
N MET A 47 10.55 -2.63 -9.49
CA MET A 47 9.26 -3.27 -9.71
C MET A 47 8.37 -3.04 -8.49
N PHE A 48 7.28 -2.30 -8.69
CA PHE A 48 6.32 -1.97 -7.66
C PHE A 48 5.10 -2.89 -7.71
N LEU A 49 4.37 -2.95 -6.60
CA LEU A 49 3.09 -3.63 -6.51
C LEU A 49 2.10 -2.71 -5.82
N ALA A 50 1.14 -2.17 -6.56
CA ALA A 50 0.07 -1.43 -5.92
C ALA A 50 -0.83 -2.41 -5.17
N LEU A 51 -1.09 -2.10 -3.92
CA LEU A 51 -1.84 -2.92 -2.99
C LEU A 51 -2.91 -2.06 -2.33
N ASP A 52 -4.13 -2.60 -2.27
CA ASP A 52 -5.26 -1.98 -1.59
C ASP A 52 -6.16 -3.08 -1.00
N PHE A 53 -6.77 -2.81 0.15
CA PHE A 53 -7.69 -3.71 0.84
C PHE A 53 -9.04 -3.03 1.09
N GLU A 54 -10.13 -3.75 0.84
CA GLU A 54 -11.41 -3.44 1.50
C GLU A 54 -11.52 -4.25 2.79
N THR A 55 -12.05 -3.62 3.83
CA THR A 55 -12.15 -4.19 5.18
C THR A 55 -13.55 -4.01 5.74
N THR A 56 -13.91 -4.82 6.76
CA THR A 56 -15.22 -4.73 7.43
C THR A 56 -15.40 -3.48 8.30
N GLY A 57 -14.31 -2.73 8.49
CA GLY A 57 -14.21 -1.57 9.36
C GLY A 57 -12.77 -1.06 9.40
N LEU A 58 -12.45 -0.16 10.33
CA LEU A 58 -11.14 0.52 10.37
C LEU A 58 -10.21 0.02 11.50
N ASN A 59 -10.65 -0.95 12.31
CA ASN A 59 -9.89 -1.47 13.44
C ASN A 59 -9.32 -2.87 13.13
N PRO A 60 -8.03 -3.00 12.81
CA PRO A 60 -7.44 -4.28 12.42
C PRO A 60 -7.56 -5.38 13.49
N SER A 61 -7.71 -5.03 14.77
CA SER A 61 -7.88 -6.00 15.86
C SER A 61 -9.31 -6.56 15.95
N LYS A 62 -10.29 -5.86 15.36
CA LYS A 62 -11.72 -6.19 15.45
C LYS A 62 -12.38 -6.45 14.10
N ASP A 63 -11.76 -6.02 13.02
CA ASP A 63 -12.27 -6.05 11.66
C ASP A 63 -11.41 -6.98 10.79
N GLY A 64 -11.99 -7.44 9.68
CA GLY A 64 -11.35 -8.37 8.74
C GLY A 64 -11.11 -7.76 7.37
N ILE A 65 -10.22 -8.39 6.60
CA ILE A 65 -10.04 -8.10 5.17
C ILE A 65 -11.15 -8.81 4.39
N ILE A 66 -11.81 -8.08 3.49
CA ILE A 66 -12.86 -8.59 2.61
C ILE A 66 -12.32 -8.76 1.19
N THR A 67 -11.54 -7.81 0.69
CA THR A 67 -10.92 -7.96 -0.64
C THR A 67 -9.47 -7.52 -0.63
N ILE A 68 -8.71 -8.09 -1.56
CA ILE A 68 -7.31 -7.76 -1.80
C ILE A 68 -7.16 -7.44 -3.28
N GLY A 69 -6.71 -6.23 -3.60
CA GLY A 69 -6.33 -5.82 -4.95
C GLY A 69 -4.82 -5.70 -5.07
N LEU A 70 -4.21 -6.42 -6.03
CA LEU A 70 -2.77 -6.36 -6.32
C LEU A 70 -2.54 -6.05 -7.79
N VAL A 71 -1.72 -5.04 -8.08
CA VAL A 71 -1.39 -4.65 -9.46
C VAL A 71 0.10 -4.35 -9.59
N PRO A 72 0.89 -5.21 -10.26
CA PRO A 72 2.30 -4.94 -10.48
C PRO A 72 2.48 -3.82 -11.51
N PHE A 73 3.47 -2.96 -11.29
CA PHE A 73 3.76 -1.85 -12.17
C PHE A 73 5.22 -1.36 -12.05
N THR A 74 5.63 -0.58 -13.03
CA THR A 74 6.85 0.24 -13.04
C THR A 74 6.46 1.69 -13.23
N LEU A 75 7.39 2.64 -13.13
CA LEU A 75 7.09 4.05 -13.44
C LEU A 75 6.57 4.27 -14.87
N ASN A 76 6.82 3.34 -15.79
CA ASN A 76 6.43 3.47 -17.20
C ASN A 76 5.19 2.66 -17.59
N ARG A 77 4.79 1.68 -16.79
CA ARG A 77 3.73 0.73 -17.18
C ARG A 77 3.05 0.05 -16.00
N ILE A 78 1.73 -0.01 -16.06
CA ILE A 78 0.88 -0.83 -15.18
C ILE A 78 0.56 -2.15 -15.90
N TYR A 79 0.78 -3.29 -15.24
CA TYR A 79 0.62 -4.62 -15.84
C TYR A 79 -0.72 -5.26 -15.49
N LEU A 80 -1.82 -4.73 -16.04
CA LEU A 80 -3.19 -5.20 -15.73
C LEU A 80 -3.41 -6.71 -15.94
N ARG A 81 -2.77 -7.33 -16.94
CA ARG A 81 -2.85 -8.80 -17.16
C ARG A 81 -2.28 -9.63 -16.01
N LYS A 82 -1.41 -9.03 -15.19
CA LYS A 82 -0.79 -9.66 -14.01
C LYS A 82 -1.48 -9.24 -12.72
N ALA A 83 -2.53 -8.43 -12.79
CA ALA A 83 -3.29 -8.07 -11.62
C ALA A 83 -3.91 -9.32 -10.98
N ARG A 84 -4.10 -9.25 -9.67
CA ARG A 84 -4.77 -10.27 -8.86
C ARG A 84 -5.79 -9.60 -7.97
N HIS A 85 -6.88 -10.31 -7.76
CA HIS A 85 -7.96 -9.86 -6.90
C HIS A 85 -8.53 -11.08 -6.19
N TRP A 86 -8.68 -10.97 -4.87
CA TRP A 86 -9.34 -11.99 -4.06
C TRP A 86 -10.48 -11.36 -3.28
N THR A 87 -11.61 -12.05 -3.24
CA THR A 87 -12.67 -11.82 -2.27
C THR A 87 -12.52 -12.86 -1.18
N LEU A 88 -12.65 -12.45 0.07
CA LEU A 88 -12.41 -13.24 1.26
C LEU A 88 -13.63 -13.23 2.15
N ARG A 89 -13.85 -14.35 2.84
CA ARG A 89 -14.83 -14.42 3.92
C ARG A 89 -14.19 -13.92 5.22
N PRO A 90 -14.64 -12.77 5.78
CA PRO A 90 -14.19 -12.33 7.09
C PRO A 90 -14.67 -13.30 8.17
N ARG A 91 -13.89 -13.42 9.26
CA ARG A 91 -14.27 -14.23 10.43
C ARG A 91 -15.32 -13.55 11.32
N GLN A 92 -15.47 -12.23 11.20
CA GLN A 92 -16.51 -11.45 11.87
C GLN A 92 -17.70 -11.23 10.94
N LYS A 93 -18.87 -10.90 11.53
CA LYS A 93 -20.03 -10.46 10.75
C LYS A 93 -19.73 -9.13 10.08
N LEU A 94 -20.28 -8.92 8.87
CA LEU A 94 -20.22 -7.60 8.24
C LEU A 94 -21.20 -6.67 8.94
N GLU A 95 -20.72 -5.49 9.31
CA GLU A 95 -21.58 -4.39 9.75
C GLU A 95 -22.28 -3.76 8.54
N GLU A 96 -23.54 -3.34 8.68
CA GLU A 96 -24.33 -2.76 7.59
C GLU A 96 -23.65 -1.52 6.98
N GLU A 97 -22.97 -0.74 7.81
CA GLU A 97 -22.23 0.46 7.43
C GLU A 97 -21.09 0.16 6.45
N SER A 98 -20.44 -0.99 6.58
CA SER A 98 -19.38 -1.44 5.66
C SER A 98 -19.94 -1.73 4.28
N VAL A 99 -21.09 -2.41 4.22
CA VAL A 99 -21.78 -2.76 2.96
C VAL A 99 -22.18 -1.50 2.19
N VAL A 100 -22.60 -0.43 2.89
CA VAL A 100 -22.94 0.86 2.26
C VAL A 100 -21.72 1.53 1.60
N ILE A 101 -20.51 1.28 2.12
CA ILE A 101 -19.28 1.92 1.64
C ILE A 101 -18.74 1.19 0.40
N HIS A 102 -18.48 -0.11 0.49
CA HIS A 102 -17.82 -0.87 -0.57
C HIS A 102 -18.79 -1.68 -1.45
N GLY A 103 -20.07 -1.75 -1.10
CA GLY A 103 -21.09 -2.44 -1.90
C GLY A 103 -20.97 -3.98 -1.92
N ILE A 104 -20.11 -4.55 -1.08
CA ILE A 104 -19.91 -6.01 -0.98
C ILE A 104 -20.89 -6.52 0.06
N THR A 105 -21.80 -7.38 -0.37
CA THR A 105 -22.87 -7.91 0.46
C THR A 105 -22.45 -9.19 1.16
N HIS A 106 -23.21 -9.60 2.18
CA HIS A 106 -23.04 -10.90 2.82
C HIS A 106 -23.10 -12.07 1.83
N ASN A 107 -23.90 -11.97 0.77
CA ASN A 107 -24.01 -13.03 -0.24
C ASN A 107 -22.76 -13.11 -1.12
N ASP A 108 -22.04 -12.00 -1.32
CA ASP A 108 -20.83 -11.97 -2.16
C ASP A 108 -19.63 -12.65 -1.48
N ILE A 109 -19.66 -12.78 -0.15
CA ILE A 109 -18.54 -13.29 0.67
C ILE A 109 -18.82 -14.64 1.33
N ILE A 110 -20.05 -15.16 1.28
CA ILE A 110 -20.42 -16.37 2.04
C ILE A 110 -19.65 -17.61 1.59
N ASP A 111 -19.44 -17.73 0.27
CA ASP A 111 -18.71 -18.81 -0.39
C ASP A 111 -17.26 -18.45 -0.70
N ALA A 112 -16.80 -17.26 -0.27
CA ALA A 112 -15.42 -16.84 -0.45
C ALA A 112 -14.47 -17.62 0.49
N PRO A 113 -13.21 -17.84 0.09
CA PRO A 113 -12.21 -18.50 0.93
C PRO A 113 -11.85 -17.65 2.17
N ASP A 114 -11.38 -18.29 3.25
CA ASP A 114 -10.64 -17.56 4.30
C ASP A 114 -9.28 -17.12 3.77
N LEU A 115 -8.72 -16.06 4.35
CA LEU A 115 -7.36 -15.61 4.02
C LEU A 115 -6.33 -16.75 4.09
N ASP A 116 -6.44 -17.68 5.05
CA ASP A 116 -5.51 -18.80 5.20
C ASP A 116 -5.38 -19.65 3.93
N GLU A 117 -6.47 -19.78 3.16
CA GLU A 117 -6.53 -20.61 1.95
C GLU A 117 -5.82 -19.95 0.75
N VAL A 118 -5.75 -18.62 0.72
CA VAL A 118 -5.11 -17.86 -0.37
C VAL A 118 -3.79 -17.19 0.06
N LEU A 119 -3.41 -17.32 1.32
CA LEU A 119 -2.28 -16.57 1.90
C LEU A 119 -0.96 -16.83 1.17
N ASP A 120 -0.72 -18.08 0.75
CA ASP A 120 0.48 -18.43 0.00
C ASP A 120 0.56 -17.65 -1.33
N GLU A 121 -0.54 -17.64 -2.09
CA GLU A 121 -0.63 -16.89 -3.35
C GLU A 121 -0.45 -15.38 -3.15
N VAL A 122 -1.04 -14.82 -2.10
CA VAL A 122 -0.92 -13.40 -1.76
C VAL A 122 0.53 -13.05 -1.43
N LEU A 123 1.18 -13.83 -0.57
CA LEU A 123 2.58 -13.59 -0.19
C LEU A 123 3.52 -13.77 -1.38
N GLN A 124 3.30 -14.77 -2.23
CA GLN A 124 4.08 -14.96 -3.46
C GLN A 124 3.91 -13.80 -4.44
N ALA A 125 2.68 -13.28 -4.60
CA ALA A 125 2.43 -12.11 -5.45
C ALA A 125 3.08 -10.83 -4.89
N MET A 126 3.16 -10.70 -3.56
CA MET A 126 3.83 -9.58 -2.88
C MET A 126 5.36 -9.70 -2.91
N ALA A 127 5.89 -10.92 -2.92
CA ALA A 127 7.32 -11.15 -2.83
C ALA A 127 8.07 -10.55 -4.04
N SER A 128 9.33 -10.13 -3.82
CA SER A 128 10.20 -9.49 -4.83
C SER A 128 9.68 -8.17 -5.42
N HIS A 129 8.57 -7.61 -4.93
CA HIS A 129 8.06 -6.30 -5.32
C HIS A 129 8.18 -5.31 -4.15
N ILE A 130 8.11 -4.02 -4.45
CA ILE A 130 7.92 -2.98 -3.43
C ILE A 130 6.44 -2.58 -3.39
N PRO A 131 5.69 -2.92 -2.32
CA PRO A 131 4.32 -2.48 -2.13
C PRO A 131 4.15 -0.97 -2.18
N VAL A 132 3.08 -0.53 -2.85
CA VAL A 132 2.66 0.87 -2.94
C VAL A 132 1.20 0.93 -2.54
N VAL A 133 0.88 1.76 -1.56
CA VAL A 133 -0.45 1.87 -0.98
C VAL A 133 -0.85 3.33 -0.91
N HIS A 134 -2.15 3.60 -0.75
CA HIS A 134 -2.58 4.96 -0.46
C HIS A 134 -2.48 5.29 1.02
N TYR A 135 -2.74 4.37 1.95
CA TYR A 135 -2.63 4.65 3.38
C TYR A 135 -2.14 3.45 4.18
N ARG A 136 -0.81 3.38 4.37
CA ARG A 136 -0.09 2.18 4.83
C ARG A 136 -0.60 1.49 6.09
N ARG A 137 -1.28 2.23 6.97
CA ARG A 137 -1.79 1.66 8.23
C ARG A 137 -2.87 0.62 7.97
N ILE A 138 -3.70 0.80 6.94
CA ILE A 138 -4.70 -0.21 6.59
C ILE A 138 -3.99 -1.49 6.17
N GLU A 139 -3.18 -1.45 5.11
CA GLU A 139 -2.62 -2.67 4.54
C GLU A 139 -1.61 -3.35 5.47
N ARG A 140 -0.76 -2.56 6.16
CA ARG A 140 0.20 -3.14 7.11
C ARG A 140 -0.49 -3.70 8.35
N ASP A 141 -1.37 -2.94 9.00
CA ASP A 141 -1.89 -3.34 10.30
C ASP A 141 -2.91 -4.47 10.15
N PHE A 142 -3.75 -4.45 9.10
CA PHE A 142 -4.69 -5.54 8.82
C PHE A 142 -3.96 -6.83 8.43
N LEU A 143 -2.99 -6.79 7.50
CA LEU A 143 -2.28 -8.02 7.13
C LEU A 143 -1.48 -8.57 8.31
N ASN A 144 -0.76 -7.72 9.04
CA ASN A 144 0.00 -8.14 10.21
C ASN A 144 -0.90 -8.73 11.30
N ASN A 145 -2.05 -8.12 11.60
CA ASN A 145 -2.97 -8.67 12.58
C ASN A 145 -3.59 -9.99 12.09
N ALA A 146 -3.99 -10.06 10.82
CA ALA A 146 -4.57 -11.26 10.24
C ALA A 146 -3.61 -12.46 10.32
N LEU A 147 -2.32 -12.23 10.06
CA LEU A 147 -1.29 -13.27 10.19
C LEU A 147 -1.00 -13.62 11.64
N LYS A 148 -0.96 -12.66 12.57
CA LYS A 148 -0.77 -12.95 13.99
C LYS A 148 -1.87 -13.86 14.55
N VAL A 149 -3.11 -13.61 14.17
CA VAL A 149 -4.26 -14.41 14.61
C VAL A 149 -4.24 -15.82 14.01
N ARG A 150 -3.74 -15.97 12.78
CA ARG A 150 -3.78 -17.24 12.02
C ARG A 150 -2.55 -18.12 12.25
N LEU A 151 -1.38 -17.50 12.28
CA LEU A 151 -0.07 -18.15 12.27
C LEU A 151 0.68 -18.00 13.59
N ASN A 152 0.15 -17.19 14.53
CA ASN A 152 0.88 -16.77 15.72
C ASN A 152 2.19 -16.01 15.40
N GLU A 153 2.28 -15.45 14.18
CA GLU A 153 3.41 -14.70 13.63
C GLU A 153 2.94 -13.49 12.84
N GLY A 154 3.70 -12.39 12.87
CA GLY A 154 3.37 -11.17 12.14
C GLY A 154 4.22 -10.97 10.89
N ILE A 155 3.76 -10.09 9.99
CA ILE A 155 4.49 -9.70 8.78
C ILE A 155 4.90 -8.22 8.83
N GLU A 156 6.08 -7.92 8.28
CA GLU A 156 6.55 -6.56 8.05
C GLU A 156 7.22 -6.47 6.67
N PHE A 157 6.90 -5.45 5.90
CA PHE A 157 7.41 -5.28 4.52
C PHE A 157 7.58 -3.80 4.17
N PRO A 158 8.55 -3.42 3.32
CA PRO A 158 8.72 -2.04 2.86
C PRO A 158 7.47 -1.56 2.12
N VAL A 159 7.13 -0.28 2.25
CA VAL A 159 5.99 0.29 1.52
C VAL A 159 6.27 1.73 1.08
N LEU A 160 5.77 2.11 -0.09
CA LEU A 160 5.60 3.51 -0.47
C LEU A 160 4.17 3.94 -0.20
N ASP A 161 4.01 5.06 0.49
CA ASP A 161 2.71 5.59 0.89
C ASP A 161 2.41 6.87 0.09
N THR A 162 1.49 6.78 -0.88
CA THR A 162 1.18 7.91 -1.78
C THR A 162 0.47 9.06 -1.06
N LEU A 163 -0.25 8.81 0.05
CA LEU A 163 -0.83 9.86 0.89
C LEU A 163 0.26 10.62 1.64
N GLU A 164 1.27 9.93 2.17
CA GLU A 164 2.43 10.56 2.82
C GLU A 164 3.21 11.43 1.81
N ILE A 165 3.48 10.89 0.61
CA ILE A 165 4.14 11.65 -0.48
C ILE A 165 3.32 12.90 -0.81
N GLU A 166 2.01 12.77 -1.01
CA GLU A 166 1.14 13.91 -1.32
C GLU A 166 1.10 14.92 -0.18
N SER A 167 1.01 14.46 1.07
CA SER A 167 1.03 15.31 2.26
C SER A 167 2.29 16.15 2.32
N GLN A 168 3.46 15.56 2.06
CA GLN A 168 4.72 16.29 2.01
C GLN A 168 4.76 17.32 0.88
N ILE A 169 4.25 16.99 -0.31
CA ILE A 169 4.13 17.92 -1.44
C ILE A 169 3.21 19.09 -1.08
N GLN A 170 2.01 18.82 -0.56
CA GLN A 170 1.03 19.83 -0.21
C GLN A 170 1.52 20.75 0.91
N ASN A 171 2.16 20.19 1.94
CA ASN A 171 2.75 20.98 3.02
C ASN A 171 3.90 21.87 2.52
N LYS A 172 4.72 21.38 1.59
CA LYS A 172 5.78 22.18 0.96
C LYS A 172 5.19 23.33 0.12
N LEU A 173 4.12 23.07 -0.65
CA LEU A 173 3.46 24.06 -1.52
C LEU A 173 2.64 25.11 -0.76
N ALA A 174 2.09 24.74 0.40
CA ALA A 174 1.39 25.66 1.31
C ALA A 174 2.35 26.33 2.30
N GLY A 175 3.58 25.82 2.44
CA GLY A 175 4.61 26.34 3.33
C GLY A 175 5.14 27.71 2.92
N GLY A 176 5.85 28.35 3.86
CA GLY A 176 6.46 29.67 3.69
C GLY A 176 5.63 30.83 4.29
N LEU A 177 6.33 31.88 4.73
CA LEU A 177 5.73 33.04 5.42
C LEU A 177 4.65 33.72 4.56
N TRP A 178 4.94 33.95 3.28
CA TRP A 178 4.03 34.60 2.34
C TRP A 178 2.74 33.80 2.11
N ASN A 179 2.83 32.48 2.02
CA ASN A 179 1.66 31.61 1.82
C ASN A 179 0.79 31.55 3.09
N LYS A 180 1.43 31.53 4.27
CA LYS A 180 0.72 31.60 5.56
C LYS A 180 0.00 32.92 5.73
N LEU A 181 0.62 34.05 5.38
CA LEU A 181 -0.02 35.38 5.40
C LEU A 181 -1.23 35.47 4.47
N LYS A 182 -1.20 34.75 3.33
CA LYS A 182 -2.32 34.63 2.40
C LYS A 182 -3.37 33.58 2.80
N GLY A 183 -3.24 32.96 3.98
CA GLY A 183 -4.17 31.94 4.47
C GLY A 183 -4.19 30.64 3.65
N LYS A 184 -3.15 30.38 2.85
CA LYS A 184 -3.08 29.18 2.00
C LYS A 184 -2.96 27.93 2.87
N LYS A 185 -3.83 26.95 2.63
CA LYS A 185 -3.84 25.65 3.33
C LYS A 185 -3.40 24.52 2.40
N PRO A 186 -2.81 23.44 2.92
CA PRO A 186 -2.57 22.22 2.16
C PRO A 186 -3.88 21.69 1.55
N GLY A 187 -3.82 21.16 0.33
CA GLY A 187 -4.96 20.49 -0.29
C GLY A 187 -5.30 19.16 0.39
N SER A 188 -6.51 18.65 0.14
CA SER A 188 -6.89 17.30 0.57
C SER A 188 -5.98 16.25 -0.09
N VAL A 189 -5.56 15.26 0.71
CA VAL A 189 -4.67 14.17 0.30
C VAL A 189 -5.40 12.85 0.05
N ARG A 190 -6.73 12.83 0.16
CA ARG A 190 -7.55 11.65 -0.19
C ARG A 190 -7.30 11.25 -1.64
N LEU A 191 -7.23 9.95 -1.92
CA LEU A 191 -6.88 9.37 -3.22
C LEU A 191 -7.50 10.11 -4.41
N GLY A 192 -8.83 10.21 -4.45
CA GLY A 192 -9.52 10.89 -5.55
C GLY A 192 -9.18 12.38 -5.69
N GLN A 193 -8.97 13.11 -4.59
CA GLN A 193 -8.58 14.53 -4.64
C GLN A 193 -7.12 14.70 -5.07
N SER A 194 -6.26 13.78 -4.66
CA SER A 194 -4.86 13.73 -5.09
C SER A 194 -4.76 13.44 -6.59
N ARG A 195 -5.50 12.45 -7.09
CA ARG A 195 -5.55 12.09 -8.51
C ARG A 195 -6.04 13.24 -9.40
N ARG A 196 -7.13 13.91 -9.02
CA ARG A 196 -7.66 15.07 -9.76
C ARG A 196 -6.64 16.20 -9.93
N ARG A 197 -5.75 16.38 -8.96
CA ARG A 197 -4.67 17.39 -9.03
C ARG A 197 -3.68 17.14 -10.17
N TYR A 198 -3.51 15.89 -10.57
CA TYR A 198 -2.68 15.47 -11.69
C TYR A 198 -3.49 15.20 -12.96
N HIS A 199 -4.76 15.61 -13.00
CA HIS A 199 -5.67 15.40 -14.14
C HIS A 199 -5.88 13.91 -14.53
N LEU A 200 -5.73 13.00 -13.56
CA LEU A 200 -6.03 11.58 -13.74
C LEU A 200 -7.55 11.34 -13.78
N PRO A 201 -8.02 10.29 -14.49
CA PRO A 201 -9.44 9.98 -14.57
C PRO A 201 -10.04 9.64 -13.19
N ASP A 202 -11.30 10.03 -13.01
CA ASP A 202 -12.06 9.64 -11.82
C ASP A 202 -12.48 8.17 -11.92
N TYR A 203 -12.32 7.44 -10.81
CA TYR A 203 -12.83 6.09 -10.64
C TYR A 203 -13.85 6.08 -9.51
N THR A 204 -14.80 5.13 -9.59
CA THR A 204 -15.68 4.84 -8.46
C THR A 204 -14.81 4.26 -7.32
N PRO A 205 -14.81 4.89 -6.13
CA PRO A 205 -14.02 4.40 -5.00
C PRO A 205 -14.62 3.12 -4.41
N HIS A 206 -13.86 2.49 -3.52
CA HIS A 206 -14.27 1.37 -2.69
C HIS A 206 -14.36 0.03 -3.44
N HIS A 207 -13.40 -0.18 -4.34
CA HIS A 207 -13.17 -1.46 -4.97
C HIS A 207 -11.65 -1.69 -5.04
N ALA A 208 -11.14 -2.58 -4.18
CA ALA A 208 -9.70 -2.76 -3.96
C ALA A 208 -8.85 -2.84 -5.24
N LEU A 209 -9.28 -3.59 -6.26
CA LEU A 209 -8.51 -3.66 -7.51
C LEU A 209 -8.44 -2.30 -8.24
N THR A 210 -9.54 -1.56 -8.30
CA THR A 210 -9.61 -0.25 -8.94
C THR A 210 -8.81 0.78 -8.16
N ASP A 211 -8.88 0.74 -6.83
CA ASP A 211 -8.12 1.64 -5.95
C ASP A 211 -6.61 1.31 -5.95
N ALA A 212 -6.22 0.05 -6.14
CA ALA A 212 -4.83 -0.34 -6.40
C ALA A 212 -4.33 0.23 -7.75
N ILE A 213 -5.10 0.12 -8.84
CA ILE A 213 -4.77 0.77 -10.12
C ILE A 213 -4.64 2.28 -9.90
N ALA A 214 -5.59 2.85 -9.16
CA ALA A 214 -5.64 4.28 -8.91
C ALA A 214 -4.40 4.79 -8.14
N THR A 215 -3.92 3.97 -7.21
CA THR A 215 -2.72 4.19 -6.42
C THR A 215 -1.45 4.09 -7.27
N ALA A 216 -1.38 3.11 -8.18
CA ALA A 216 -0.26 2.97 -9.12
C ALA A 216 -0.12 4.21 -10.03
N GLU A 217 -1.23 4.65 -10.63
CA GLU A 217 -1.28 5.85 -11.46
C GLU A 217 -0.91 7.11 -10.68
N LEU A 218 -1.36 7.22 -9.43
CA LEU A 218 -1.03 8.35 -8.57
C LEU A 218 0.48 8.40 -8.28
N LEU A 219 1.12 7.27 -7.95
CA LEU A 219 2.57 7.26 -7.74
C LEU A 219 3.32 7.66 -9.02
N GLN A 220 2.93 7.11 -10.18
CA GLN A 220 3.54 7.50 -11.47
C GLN A 220 3.45 9.01 -11.71
N ALA A 221 2.28 9.61 -11.46
CA ALA A 221 2.08 11.05 -11.60
C ALA A 221 2.89 11.87 -10.57
N GLN A 222 2.89 11.46 -9.30
CA GLN A 222 3.69 12.11 -8.26
C GLN A 222 5.18 12.13 -8.62
N VAL A 223 5.72 10.99 -9.09
CA VAL A 223 7.11 10.89 -9.54
C VAL A 223 7.35 11.79 -10.74
N ALA A 224 6.55 11.68 -11.80
CA ALA A 224 6.72 12.46 -13.03
C ALA A 224 6.68 13.98 -12.80
N HIS A 225 5.89 14.47 -11.83
CA HIS A 225 5.73 15.90 -11.57
C HIS A 225 6.73 16.48 -10.56
N HIS A 226 7.21 15.67 -9.60
CA HIS A 226 7.87 16.21 -8.41
C HIS A 226 9.26 15.62 -8.12
N PHE A 227 9.64 14.54 -8.79
CA PHE A 227 10.87 13.82 -8.48
C PHE A 227 11.63 13.44 -9.75
N ALA A 228 12.95 13.32 -9.66
CA ALA A 228 13.73 12.71 -10.72
C ALA A 228 13.56 11.18 -10.62
N PRO A 229 13.39 10.45 -11.73
CA PRO A 229 13.13 9.01 -11.70
C PRO A 229 14.33 8.20 -11.18
N ASP A 230 15.53 8.77 -11.18
CA ASP A 230 16.77 8.19 -10.67
C ASP A 230 16.97 8.36 -9.16
N ILE A 231 16.03 9.02 -8.47
CA ILE A 231 16.09 9.21 -7.04
C ILE A 231 16.14 7.84 -6.31
N PRO A 232 17.00 7.68 -5.28
CA PRO A 232 17.09 6.43 -4.55
C PRO A 232 15.78 6.02 -3.86
N LEU A 233 15.41 4.74 -3.97
CA LEU A 233 14.26 4.11 -3.32
C LEU A 233 14.20 4.39 -1.82
N LYS A 234 15.35 4.41 -1.14
CA LYS A 234 15.43 4.64 0.31
C LYS A 234 14.85 5.96 0.81
N ASN A 235 14.62 6.91 -0.09
CA ASN A 235 14.00 8.18 0.24
C ASN A 235 12.49 8.10 0.41
N PHE A 236 11.85 7.00 -0.02
CA PHE A 236 10.40 6.86 -0.08
C PHE A 236 9.87 5.68 0.71
N TRP A 237 10.63 4.58 0.80
CA TRP A 237 10.15 3.42 1.53
C TRP A 237 10.09 3.69 3.05
N LEU A 238 8.98 3.30 3.65
CA LEU A 238 8.72 3.36 5.09
C LEU A 238 8.73 1.97 5.67
#